data_AF-A0A645BBT8-F1
#
_entry.id   AF-A0A645BBT8-F1
#
_cell.length_a   1.000
_cell.length_b   1.000
_cell.length_c   1.000
_cell.angle_alpha   90.00
_cell.angle_beta   90.00
_cell.angle_gamma   90.00
#
_symmetry.space_group_name_H-M   'P 1'
#
loop_
_entity.id
_entity.type
_entity.pdbx_description
1 polymer ?
#
loop_
_entity_poly.entity_id
_entity_poly.type
_entity_poly.pdbx_seq_one_letter_code
_entity_poly.pdbx_strand_id
1 'polypeptide(L)'
;MTTDILVYLAAFGGGFLGAAFGALFAFSFVGITLLAGIAIAISTGDASWISLISFGPFFGPHISFAGGVGAAAYAYRRGYLSGVRDIATPLVSLAKPDVLLVGGLFGVGGLIVHDIVSIIPWLGTHTDLPGITVVISGIAARLIFGKTGIIGTNSEGLTGSAKFRPNDKDCWVRYQEGWGNAAILSLGVGLLSAWATVALTQAFPEAAGSVVLLGFGVSATSLVFLTLGAAVPVTHHMTLIAALGAANFLTITGSPLAAVLIGTCFGIVSGLAGEAFSRLWQIRGDTHVDPPASAIWPMTVVVLAIAGLF
;
A
#
# COMPACT_ATOMS: atom_id res chain seq x y z
N MET A 1 -8.75 19.22 6.59
CA MET A 1 -9.68 18.98 5.47
C MET A 1 -9.53 20.12 4.48
N THR A 2 -9.18 19.80 3.24
CA THR A 2 -9.10 20.80 2.17
C THR A 2 -10.47 21.39 1.85
N THR A 3 -10.52 22.69 1.56
CA THR A 3 -11.73 23.38 1.06
C THR A 3 -11.66 23.65 -0.44
N ASP A 4 -10.55 23.25 -1.08
CA ASP A 4 -10.32 23.46 -2.49
C ASP A 4 -11.08 22.42 -3.33
N ILE A 5 -12.12 22.90 -4.03
CA ILE A 5 -12.94 22.10 -4.93
C ILE A 5 -12.12 21.45 -6.06
N LEU A 6 -11.01 22.06 -6.48
CA LEU A 6 -10.16 21.52 -7.53
C LEU A 6 -9.52 20.20 -7.11
N VAL A 7 -9.16 20.06 -5.83
CA VAL A 7 -8.57 18.82 -5.29
C VAL A 7 -9.61 17.69 -5.27
N TYR A 8 -10.87 17.98 -4.97
CA TYR A 8 -11.95 17.00 -5.05
C TYR A 8 -12.22 16.54 -6.49
N LEU A 9 -12.22 17.46 -7.45
CA LEU A 9 -12.33 17.12 -8.87
C LEU A 9 -11.15 16.27 -9.35
N ALA A 10 -9.94 16.62 -8.92
CA ALA A 10 -8.75 15.85 -9.22
C ALA A 10 -8.81 14.45 -8.58
N ALA A 11 -9.27 14.33 -7.33
CA ALA A 11 -9.43 13.05 -6.65
C ALA A 11 -10.49 12.16 -7.33
N PHE A 12 -11.59 12.75 -7.82
CA PHE A 12 -12.54 12.04 -8.65
C PHE A 12 -11.88 11.51 -9.94
N GLY A 13 -11.12 12.36 -10.64
CA GLY A 13 -10.38 11.95 -11.83
C GLY A 13 -9.36 10.85 -11.54
N GLY A 14 -8.65 10.94 -10.42
CA GLY A 14 -7.69 9.94 -9.95
C GLY A 14 -8.31 8.59 -9.66
N GLY A 15 -9.42 8.57 -8.91
CA GLY A 15 -10.18 7.35 -8.65
C GLY A 15 -10.76 6.73 -9.93
N PHE A 16 -11.24 7.56 -10.86
CA PHE A 16 -11.70 7.13 -12.18
C PHE A 16 -10.57 6.49 -12.99
N LEU A 17 -9.39 7.11 -13.00
CA LEU A 17 -8.19 6.57 -13.65
C LEU A 17 -7.78 5.24 -13.02
N GLY A 18 -7.80 5.15 -11.69
CA GLY A 18 -7.52 3.92 -10.96
C GLY A 18 -8.45 2.78 -11.33
N ALA A 19 -9.74 3.05 -11.50
CA ALA A 19 -10.69 2.07 -12.04
C ALA A 19 -10.40 1.71 -13.50
N ALA A 20 -10.13 2.71 -14.35
CA ALA A 20 -9.86 2.48 -15.76
C ALA A 20 -8.65 1.56 -15.98
N PHE A 21 -7.57 1.78 -15.24
CA PHE A 21 -6.33 1.00 -15.34
C PHE A 21 -6.41 -0.34 -14.62
N GLY A 22 -7.28 -0.46 -13.61
CA GLY A 22 -7.21 -1.50 -12.60
C GLY A 22 -6.31 -1.06 -11.45
N ALA A 23 -6.72 -1.37 -10.22
CA ALA A 23 -6.07 -0.88 -9.01
C ALA A 23 -4.57 -1.23 -8.95
N LEU A 24 -4.19 -2.48 -9.20
CA LEU A 24 -2.79 -2.92 -9.12
C LEU A 24 -1.92 -2.22 -10.16
N PHE A 25 -2.42 -2.03 -11.38
CA PHE A 25 -1.69 -1.31 -12.43
C PHE A 25 -1.51 0.15 -12.03
N ALA A 26 -2.56 0.82 -11.54
CA ALA A 26 -2.49 2.20 -11.06
C ALA A 26 -1.53 2.36 -9.87
N PHE A 27 -1.52 1.43 -8.92
CA PHE A 27 -0.56 1.44 -7.81
C PHE A 27 0.88 1.29 -8.30
N SER A 28 1.12 0.54 -9.38
CA SER A 28 2.46 0.39 -9.94
C SER A 28 3.02 1.71 -10.49
N PHE A 29 2.14 2.60 -10.97
CA PHE A 29 2.52 3.97 -11.37
C PHE A 29 2.90 4.87 -10.20
N VAL A 30 2.46 4.58 -8.97
CA VAL A 30 3.01 5.23 -7.77
C VAL A 30 4.51 5.02 -7.75
N GLY A 31 4.97 3.78 -7.92
CA GLY A 31 6.38 3.45 -7.96
C GLY A 31 7.14 4.20 -9.06
N ILE A 32 6.63 4.16 -10.30
CA ILE A 32 7.29 4.79 -11.45
C ILE A 32 7.43 6.30 -11.25
N THR A 33 6.33 6.96 -10.88
CA THR A 33 6.33 8.41 -10.68
C THR A 33 7.13 8.81 -9.45
N LEU A 34 7.19 7.96 -8.42
CA LEU A 34 7.96 8.20 -7.22
C LEU A 34 9.46 8.11 -7.49
N LEU A 35 9.92 7.14 -8.29
CA LEU A 35 11.33 7.05 -8.69
C LEU A 35 11.77 8.30 -9.46
N ALA A 36 10.91 8.81 -10.37
CA ALA A 36 11.15 10.08 -11.03
C ALA A 36 11.17 11.26 -10.03
N GLY A 37 10.23 11.30 -9.09
CA GLY A 37 10.15 12.31 -8.04
C GLY A 37 11.37 12.33 -7.12
N ILE A 38 11.92 11.17 -6.77
CA ILE A 38 13.15 11.05 -5.98
C ILE A 38 14.34 11.63 -6.76
N ALA A 39 14.46 11.33 -8.06
CA ALA A 39 15.52 11.90 -8.89
C ALA A 39 15.40 13.43 -9.02
N ILE A 40 14.17 13.96 -9.13
CA ILE A 40 13.91 15.41 -9.11
C ILE A 40 14.30 16.01 -7.76
N ALA A 41 13.89 15.40 -6.64
CA ALA A 41 14.22 15.88 -5.31
C ALA A 41 15.74 15.88 -5.05
N ILE A 42 16.46 14.84 -5.49
CA ILE A 42 17.92 14.78 -5.40
C ILE A 42 18.59 15.90 -6.21
N SER A 43 18.07 16.19 -7.41
CA SER A 43 18.70 17.16 -8.32
C SER A 43 18.33 18.62 -8.06
N THR A 44 17.16 18.87 -7.44
CA THR A 44 16.60 20.23 -7.31
C THR A 44 16.28 20.62 -5.86
N GLY A 45 16.19 19.66 -4.94
CA GLY A 45 15.65 19.86 -3.59
C GLY A 45 14.10 19.93 -3.54
N ASP A 46 13.41 19.86 -4.68
CA ASP A 46 11.94 19.98 -4.73
C ASP A 46 11.25 18.61 -4.71
N ALA A 47 10.47 18.35 -3.66
CA ALA A 47 9.68 17.14 -3.49
C ALA A 47 8.21 17.29 -3.96
N SER A 48 7.84 18.42 -4.58
CA SER A 48 6.45 18.70 -4.99
C SER A 48 5.88 17.62 -5.91
N TRP A 49 6.68 17.07 -6.83
CA TRP A 49 6.27 15.96 -7.69
C TRP A 49 5.80 14.73 -6.90
N ILE A 50 6.52 14.38 -5.83
CA ILE A 50 6.17 13.24 -4.97
C ILE A 50 4.81 13.49 -4.31
N SER A 51 4.59 14.70 -3.77
CA SER A 51 3.35 15.05 -3.07
C SER A 51 2.13 15.22 -3.99
N LEU A 52 2.33 15.75 -5.20
CA LEU A 52 1.24 16.09 -6.13
C LEU A 52 0.88 14.96 -7.09
N ILE A 53 1.86 14.12 -7.46
CA ILE A 53 1.68 13.05 -8.46
C ILE A 53 1.70 11.68 -7.80
N SER A 54 2.80 11.31 -7.14
CA SER A 54 3.00 9.95 -6.61
C SER A 54 2.07 9.64 -5.44
N PHE A 55 1.97 10.57 -4.49
CA PHE A 55 1.07 10.48 -3.34
C PHE A 55 -0.10 11.47 -3.44
N GLY A 56 -0.28 12.15 -4.58
CA GLY A 56 -1.38 13.09 -4.80
C GLY A 56 -2.54 12.49 -5.59
N PRO A 57 -3.43 13.32 -6.17
CA PRO A 57 -4.64 12.86 -6.84
C PRO A 57 -4.42 11.90 -8.01
N PHE A 58 -3.28 11.95 -8.71
CA PHE A 58 -3.03 11.06 -9.84
C PHE A 58 -2.88 9.60 -9.40
N PHE A 59 -1.87 9.30 -8.58
CA PHE A 59 -1.51 7.92 -8.26
C PHE A 59 -1.59 7.61 -6.77
N GLY A 60 -1.75 8.60 -5.89
CA GLY A 60 -1.84 8.40 -4.45
C GLY A 60 -2.71 7.19 -4.10
N PRO A 61 -2.20 6.19 -3.35
CA PRO A 61 -2.94 4.95 -3.13
C PRO A 61 -4.32 5.15 -2.49
N HIS A 62 -4.44 6.16 -1.63
CA HIS A 62 -5.70 6.53 -1.02
C HIS A 62 -6.75 7.07 -2.00
N ILE A 63 -6.37 7.46 -3.22
CA ILE A 63 -7.27 7.95 -4.26
C ILE A 63 -7.37 6.94 -5.40
N SER A 64 -6.27 6.68 -6.11
CA SER A 64 -6.28 5.92 -7.36
C SER A 64 -6.50 4.42 -7.08
N PHE A 65 -5.69 3.84 -6.20
CA PHE A 65 -5.79 2.42 -5.84
C PHE A 65 -7.08 2.14 -5.09
N ALA A 66 -7.45 2.97 -4.10
CA ALA A 66 -8.74 2.87 -3.41
C ALA A 66 -9.92 2.97 -4.38
N GLY A 67 -9.85 3.88 -5.36
CA GLY A 67 -10.79 4.00 -6.47
C GLY A 67 -10.95 2.70 -7.26
N GLY A 68 -9.84 2.15 -7.74
CA GLY A 68 -9.84 0.89 -8.48
C GLY A 68 -10.36 -0.30 -7.67
N VAL A 69 -10.01 -0.39 -6.38
CA VAL A 69 -10.49 -1.44 -5.47
C VAL A 69 -12.00 -1.35 -5.26
N GLY A 70 -12.52 -0.14 -4.98
CA GLY A 70 -13.96 0.09 -4.81
C GLY A 70 -14.75 -0.22 -6.09
N ALA A 71 -14.23 0.20 -7.24
CA ALA A 71 -14.81 -0.10 -8.55
C ALA A 71 -14.81 -1.60 -8.86
N ALA A 72 -13.72 -2.31 -8.57
CA ALA A 72 -13.65 -3.77 -8.76
C ALA A 72 -14.66 -4.51 -7.87
N ALA A 73 -14.78 -4.10 -6.60
CA ALA A 73 -15.77 -4.66 -5.68
C ALA A 73 -17.21 -4.44 -6.18
N TYR A 74 -17.51 -3.23 -6.70
CA TYR A 74 -18.78 -2.94 -7.34
C TYR A 74 -19.01 -3.79 -8.59
N ALA A 75 -18.03 -3.87 -9.49
CA ALA A 75 -18.12 -4.65 -10.72
C ALA A 75 -18.38 -6.14 -10.43
N TYR A 76 -17.69 -6.70 -9.42
CA TYR A 76 -17.94 -8.05 -8.93
C TYR A 76 -19.37 -8.20 -8.39
N ARG A 77 -19.85 -7.27 -7.56
CA ARG A 77 -21.23 -7.29 -7.04
C ARG A 77 -22.28 -7.27 -8.14
N ARG A 78 -22.00 -6.60 -9.26
CA ARG A 78 -22.86 -6.55 -10.44
C ARG A 78 -22.74 -7.77 -11.35
N GLY A 79 -21.83 -8.70 -11.07
CA GLY A 79 -21.54 -9.86 -11.90
C GLY A 79 -20.77 -9.54 -13.18
N TYR A 80 -20.11 -8.37 -13.25
CA TYR A 80 -19.30 -7.97 -14.40
C TYR A 80 -17.86 -8.51 -14.32
N LEU A 81 -17.38 -8.79 -13.11
CA LEU A 81 -16.07 -9.35 -12.86
C LEU A 81 -16.22 -10.75 -12.24
N SER A 82 -15.43 -11.71 -12.71
CA SER A 82 -15.45 -13.10 -12.22
C SER A 82 -14.49 -13.32 -11.05
N GLY A 83 -13.38 -12.58 -11.01
CA GLY A 83 -12.39 -12.63 -9.95
C GLY A 83 -12.85 -11.85 -8.72
N VAL A 84 -13.17 -12.58 -7.66
CA VAL A 84 -13.68 -12.04 -6.39
C VAL A 84 -12.76 -10.98 -5.75
N ARG A 85 -11.45 -11.11 -5.97
CA ARG A 85 -10.40 -10.20 -5.46
C ARG A 85 -9.52 -9.67 -6.58
N ASP A 86 -10.05 -9.68 -7.80
CA ASP A 86 -9.31 -9.21 -8.97
C ASP A 86 -9.24 -7.69 -8.97
N ILE A 87 -8.03 -7.19 -8.74
CA ILE A 87 -7.67 -5.77 -8.78
C ILE A 87 -6.71 -5.47 -9.93
N ALA A 88 -6.38 -6.46 -10.75
CA ALA A 88 -5.43 -6.38 -11.85
C ALA A 88 -6.14 -6.04 -13.17
N THR A 89 -7.36 -6.53 -13.38
CA THR A 89 -8.13 -6.27 -14.59
C THR A 89 -8.39 -4.78 -14.79
N PRO A 90 -7.99 -4.19 -15.94
CA PRO A 90 -8.39 -2.83 -16.29
C PRO A 90 -9.90 -2.75 -16.49
N LEU A 91 -10.64 -2.07 -15.61
CA LEU A 91 -12.10 -2.14 -15.59
C LEU A 91 -12.75 -1.41 -16.77
N VAL A 92 -11.99 -0.58 -17.50
CA VAL A 92 -12.42 -0.01 -18.79
C VAL A 92 -12.79 -1.09 -19.80
N SER A 93 -12.14 -2.28 -19.72
CA SER A 93 -12.42 -3.42 -20.58
C SER A 93 -13.84 -3.98 -20.44
N LEU A 94 -14.53 -3.67 -19.33
CA LEU A 94 -15.90 -4.10 -19.09
C LEU A 94 -16.92 -3.30 -19.93
N ALA A 95 -16.52 -2.16 -20.51
CA ALA A 95 -17.39 -1.22 -21.22
C ALA A 95 -18.63 -0.80 -20.38
N LYS A 96 -18.41 -0.59 -19.07
CA LYS A 96 -19.42 -0.18 -18.09
C LYS A 96 -19.03 1.17 -17.45
N PRO A 97 -19.57 2.30 -17.94
CA PRO A 97 -19.22 3.62 -17.43
C PRO A 97 -19.48 3.80 -15.93
N ASP A 98 -20.54 3.16 -15.40
CA ASP A 98 -20.89 3.19 -13.98
C ASP A 98 -19.78 2.64 -13.09
N VAL A 99 -19.02 1.63 -13.55
CA VAL A 99 -17.87 1.09 -12.81
C VAL A 99 -16.77 2.14 -12.64
N LEU A 100 -16.50 2.93 -13.68
CA LEU A 100 -15.48 3.99 -13.62
C LEU A 100 -15.93 5.17 -12.76
N LEU A 101 -17.22 5.51 -12.80
CA LEU A 101 -17.82 6.54 -11.93
C LEU A 101 -17.73 6.14 -10.45
N VAL A 102 -17.97 4.86 -10.12
CA VAL A 102 -17.77 4.35 -8.75
C VAL A 102 -16.31 4.49 -8.34
N GLY A 103 -15.36 4.24 -9.25
CA GLY A 103 -13.94 4.50 -9.01
C GLY A 103 -13.67 5.95 -8.60
N GLY A 104 -14.23 6.91 -9.34
CA GLY A 104 -14.09 8.33 -9.01
C GLY A 104 -14.70 8.70 -7.65
N LEU A 105 -15.86 8.13 -7.31
CA LEU A 105 -16.48 8.34 -5.99
C LEU A 105 -15.61 7.79 -4.85
N PHE A 106 -15.00 6.61 -5.03
CA PHE A 106 -14.06 6.07 -4.06
C PHE A 106 -12.77 6.90 -3.97
N GLY A 107 -12.30 7.50 -5.07
CA GLY A 107 -11.18 8.44 -5.05
C GLY A 107 -11.47 9.66 -4.17
N VAL A 108 -12.66 10.26 -4.32
CA VAL A 108 -13.13 11.36 -3.44
C VAL A 108 -13.28 10.90 -1.99
N GLY A 109 -13.90 9.75 -1.77
CA GLY A 109 -14.07 9.19 -0.42
C GLY A 109 -12.73 8.93 0.27
N GLY A 110 -11.74 8.44 -0.49
CA GLY A 110 -10.38 8.25 -0.03
C GLY A 110 -9.69 9.54 0.38
N LEU A 111 -9.78 10.61 -0.42
CA LEU A 111 -9.29 11.94 -0.02
C LEU A 111 -9.93 12.41 1.30
N ILE A 112 -11.25 12.24 1.46
CA ILE A 112 -11.96 12.65 2.67
C ILE A 112 -11.46 11.86 3.89
N VAL A 113 -11.32 10.55 3.78
CA VAL A 113 -10.81 9.70 4.86
C VAL A 113 -9.37 10.07 5.22
N HIS A 114 -8.51 10.27 4.22
CA HIS A 114 -7.13 10.73 4.40
C HIS A 114 -7.10 12.02 5.22
N ASP A 115 -7.89 13.02 4.83
CA ASP A 115 -7.97 14.31 5.51
C ASP A 115 -8.51 14.18 6.94
N ILE A 116 -9.49 13.30 7.19
CA ILE A 116 -10.02 13.05 8.53
C ILE A 116 -8.97 12.39 9.42
N VAL A 117 -8.24 11.39 8.92
CA VAL A 117 -7.19 10.74 9.71
C VAL A 117 -6.04 11.70 10.01
N SER A 118 -5.70 12.58 9.06
CA SER A 118 -4.62 13.56 9.22
C SER A 118 -4.81 14.53 10.39
N ILE A 119 -6.05 14.78 10.81
CA ILE A 119 -6.37 15.69 11.92
C ILE A 119 -6.49 14.98 13.27
N ILE A 120 -6.39 13.65 13.33
CA ILE A 120 -6.44 12.91 14.59
C ILE A 120 -5.16 13.20 15.38
N PRO A 121 -5.24 13.75 16.61
CA PRO A 121 -4.07 14.07 17.40
C PRO A 121 -3.13 12.86 17.56
N TRP A 122 -1.83 13.10 17.40
CA TRP A 122 -0.76 12.12 17.41
C TRP A 122 -0.81 11.12 16.23
N LEU A 123 -1.94 10.44 16.00
CA LEU A 123 -2.06 9.44 14.93
C LEU A 123 -1.82 10.04 13.54
N GLY A 124 -2.37 11.21 13.24
CA GLY A 124 -2.28 11.84 11.92
C GLY A 124 -0.86 12.15 11.45
N THR A 125 0.08 12.27 12.39
CA THR A 125 1.52 12.47 12.10
C THR A 125 2.39 11.26 12.42
N HIS A 126 1.83 10.22 13.05
CA HIS A 126 2.55 9.00 13.46
C HIS A 126 2.03 7.75 12.75
N THR A 127 1.34 7.90 11.62
CA THR A 127 0.86 6.78 10.80
C THR A 127 1.16 7.01 9.33
N ASP A 128 0.97 5.95 8.53
CA ASP A 128 0.96 6.07 7.08
C ASP A 128 -0.47 6.41 6.61
N LEU A 129 -0.70 7.69 6.33
CA LEU A 129 -2.01 8.19 5.91
C LEU A 129 -2.56 7.51 4.66
N PRO A 130 -1.77 7.25 3.59
CA PRO A 130 -2.25 6.50 2.45
C PRO A 130 -2.71 5.07 2.83
N GLY A 131 -1.92 4.35 3.61
CA GLY A 131 -2.14 2.96 3.99
C GLY A 131 -3.38 2.77 4.85
N ILE A 132 -3.53 3.56 5.92
CA ILE A 132 -4.73 3.48 6.76
C ILE A 132 -6.00 3.84 5.97
N THR A 133 -5.89 4.81 5.06
CA THR A 133 -7.00 5.21 4.19
C THR A 133 -7.38 4.12 3.20
N VAL A 134 -6.41 3.45 2.59
CA VAL A 134 -6.63 2.30 1.70
C VAL A 134 -7.34 1.16 2.45
N VAL A 135 -6.93 0.87 3.69
CA VAL A 135 -7.56 -0.18 4.50
C VAL A 135 -9.01 0.19 4.84
N ILE A 136 -9.26 1.42 5.30
CA ILE A 136 -10.62 1.91 5.60
C ILE A 136 -11.50 1.85 4.34
N SER A 137 -10.97 2.30 3.20
CA SER A 137 -11.68 2.29 1.92
C SER A 137 -11.99 0.87 1.45
N GLY A 138 -11.05 -0.08 1.60
CA GLY A 138 -11.27 -1.48 1.27
C GLY A 138 -12.31 -2.15 2.18
N ILE A 139 -12.28 -1.86 3.48
CA ILE A 139 -13.30 -2.33 4.43
C ILE A 139 -14.67 -1.75 4.06
N ALA A 140 -14.75 -0.47 3.73
CA ALA A 140 -15.99 0.16 3.26
C ALA A 140 -16.50 -0.51 1.98
N ALA A 141 -15.64 -0.72 0.98
CA ALA A 141 -15.99 -1.44 -0.25
C ALA A 141 -16.54 -2.84 0.05
N ARG A 142 -15.93 -3.56 1.00
CA ARG A 142 -16.40 -4.89 1.43
C ARG A 142 -17.77 -4.84 2.10
N LEU A 143 -18.00 -3.87 2.98
CA LEU A 143 -19.29 -3.72 3.66
C LEU A 143 -20.40 -3.29 2.71
N ILE A 144 -20.09 -2.46 1.71
CA ILE A 144 -21.08 -1.96 0.74
C ILE A 144 -21.39 -3.00 -0.34
N PHE A 145 -20.37 -3.67 -0.90
CA PHE A 145 -20.53 -4.53 -2.08
C PHE A 145 -20.36 -6.03 -1.81
N GLY A 146 -19.61 -6.39 -0.77
CA GLY A 146 -19.35 -7.78 -0.39
C GLY A 146 -20.55 -8.48 0.25
N LYS A 147 -20.33 -9.75 0.60
CA LYS A 147 -21.29 -10.67 1.22
C LYS A 147 -20.67 -11.48 2.34
N THR A 148 -19.35 -11.52 2.45
CA THR A 148 -18.63 -12.40 3.40
C THR A 148 -18.32 -11.77 4.76
N GLY A 149 -18.73 -10.52 5.00
CA GLY A 149 -18.36 -9.74 6.19
C GLY A 149 -16.88 -9.28 6.16
N ILE A 150 -16.41 -8.64 7.24
CA ILE A 150 -15.08 -8.00 7.26
C ILE A 150 -13.93 -9.01 7.11
N ILE A 151 -13.98 -10.11 7.86
CA ILE A 151 -12.93 -11.15 7.91
C ILE A 151 -13.12 -12.28 6.89
N GLY A 152 -14.13 -12.16 6.03
CA GLY A 152 -14.45 -13.19 5.06
C GLY A 152 -15.18 -14.41 5.62
N THR A 153 -15.51 -15.35 4.73
CA THR A 153 -16.25 -16.57 5.06
C THR A 153 -15.36 -17.79 4.85
N ASN A 154 -15.31 -18.66 5.86
CA ASN A 154 -14.59 -19.92 5.74
C ASN A 154 -15.45 -20.94 4.96
N SER A 155 -14.93 -21.40 3.82
CA SER A 155 -15.56 -22.38 2.94
C SER A 155 -15.16 -23.84 3.25
N GLU A 156 -14.20 -24.08 4.13
CA GLU A 156 -13.68 -25.42 4.50
C GLU A 156 -14.27 -25.97 5.82
N GLY A 157 -15.14 -25.23 6.51
CA GLY A 157 -15.70 -25.65 7.80
C GLY A 157 -14.70 -25.65 8.97
N LEU A 158 -13.49 -25.11 8.79
CA LEU A 158 -12.50 -24.98 9.87
C LEU A 158 -12.91 -23.92 10.89
N THR A 159 -12.56 -24.13 12.16
CA THR A 159 -12.88 -23.22 13.27
C THR A 159 -11.60 -22.71 13.94
N GLY A 160 -11.75 -21.77 14.88
CA GLY A 160 -10.62 -21.21 15.63
C GLY A 160 -9.59 -20.53 14.73
N SER A 161 -8.31 -20.73 15.04
CA SER A 161 -7.18 -20.19 14.25
C SER A 161 -6.99 -20.88 12.90
N ALA A 162 -7.45 -22.13 12.76
CA ALA A 162 -7.28 -22.91 11.53
C ALA A 162 -8.01 -22.30 10.32
N LYS A 163 -9.07 -21.50 10.54
CA LYS A 163 -9.80 -20.80 9.48
C LYS A 163 -8.96 -19.79 8.70
N PHE A 164 -7.85 -19.33 9.29
CA PHE A 164 -6.95 -18.34 8.71
C PHE A 164 -5.79 -18.98 7.94
N ARG A 165 -5.72 -20.32 7.83
CA ARG A 165 -4.70 -20.95 6.99
C ARG A 165 -5.00 -20.68 5.51
N PRO A 166 -3.99 -20.41 4.66
CA PRO A 166 -4.15 -20.44 3.22
C PRO A 166 -4.45 -21.85 2.70
N ASN A 167 -5.10 -21.94 1.53
CA ASN A 167 -5.30 -23.18 0.77
C ASN A 167 -5.18 -22.89 -0.74
N ASP A 168 -5.37 -23.90 -1.60
CA ASP A 168 -5.22 -23.77 -3.06
C ASP A 168 -6.15 -22.72 -3.73
N LYS A 169 -7.28 -22.40 -3.10
CA LYS A 169 -8.28 -21.40 -3.56
C LYS A 169 -8.15 -20.07 -2.84
N ASP A 170 -7.82 -20.11 -1.55
CA ASP A 170 -7.77 -18.97 -0.65
C ASP A 170 -6.31 -18.66 -0.29
N CYS A 171 -5.60 -18.16 -1.29
CA CYS A 171 -4.28 -17.55 -1.18
C CYS A 171 -4.32 -16.11 -1.66
N TRP A 172 -3.26 -15.38 -1.38
CA TRP A 172 -2.98 -14.12 -2.06
C TRP A 172 -1.85 -14.32 -3.08
N VAL A 173 -0.58 -14.24 -2.67
CA VAL A 173 0.59 -14.38 -3.53
C VAL A 173 1.23 -15.75 -3.29
N ARG A 174 0.86 -16.76 -4.08
CA ARG A 174 1.18 -18.19 -3.82
C ARG A 174 2.66 -18.49 -3.56
N TYR A 175 3.56 -17.83 -4.28
CA TYR A 175 5.01 -18.05 -4.17
C TYR A 175 5.67 -17.20 -3.07
N GLN A 176 4.93 -16.30 -2.43
CA GLN A 176 5.39 -15.46 -1.33
C GLN A 176 4.71 -15.82 0.00
N GLU A 177 3.49 -16.36 -0.04
CA GLU A 177 2.74 -16.70 1.17
C GLU A 177 3.45 -17.75 2.01
N GLY A 178 3.16 -17.74 3.30
CA GLY A 178 3.85 -18.56 4.30
C GLY A 178 4.87 -17.76 5.11
N TRP A 179 4.91 -18.04 6.41
CA TRP A 179 5.73 -17.30 7.37
C TRP A 179 7.22 -17.30 7.03
N GLY A 180 7.78 -18.45 6.63
CA GLY A 180 9.20 -18.57 6.27
C GLY A 180 9.55 -17.80 4.98
N ASN A 181 8.70 -17.92 3.95
CA ASN A 181 8.89 -17.22 2.68
C ASN A 181 8.76 -15.69 2.86
N ALA A 182 7.76 -15.24 3.61
CA ALA A 182 7.61 -13.83 3.96
C ALA A 182 8.83 -13.31 4.73
N ALA A 183 9.34 -14.05 5.72
CA ALA A 183 10.50 -13.64 6.51
C ALA A 183 11.79 -13.57 5.68
N ILE A 184 12.12 -14.59 4.88
CA ILE A 184 13.37 -14.62 4.10
C ILE A 184 13.37 -13.56 3.00
N LEU A 185 12.22 -13.34 2.35
CA LEU A 185 12.06 -12.28 1.37
C LEU A 185 12.25 -10.92 2.03
N SER A 186 11.59 -10.69 3.17
CA SER A 186 11.71 -9.44 3.93
C SER A 186 13.13 -9.17 4.43
N LEU A 187 13.88 -10.21 4.81
CA LEU A 187 15.29 -10.06 5.17
C LEU A 187 16.08 -9.49 3.99
N GLY A 188 15.94 -10.09 2.80
CA GLY A 188 16.68 -9.65 1.61
C GLY A 188 16.31 -8.24 1.16
N VAL A 189 15.01 -7.99 0.91
CA VAL A 189 14.56 -6.69 0.40
C VAL A 189 14.62 -5.60 1.48
N GLY A 190 14.41 -5.95 2.74
CA GLY A 190 14.50 -5.04 3.87
C GLY A 190 15.93 -4.58 4.12
N LEU A 191 16.90 -5.51 4.05
CA LEU A 191 18.32 -5.17 4.14
C LEU A 191 18.75 -4.20 3.05
N LEU A 192 18.36 -4.47 1.80
CA LEU A 192 18.67 -3.59 0.67
C LEU A 192 18.04 -2.20 0.84
N SER A 193 16.77 -2.13 1.25
CA SER A 193 16.05 -0.87 1.44
C SER A 193 16.60 -0.04 2.59
N ALA A 194 16.91 -0.69 3.72
CA ALA A 194 17.53 -0.06 4.88
C ALA A 194 18.93 0.48 4.55
N TRP A 195 19.76 -0.32 3.87
CA TRP A 195 21.07 0.13 3.38
C TRP A 195 20.95 1.31 2.43
N ALA A 196 20.06 1.23 1.43
CA ALA A 196 19.86 2.31 0.47
C ALA A 196 19.44 3.61 1.16
N THR A 197 18.56 3.52 2.15
CA THR A 197 18.14 4.67 2.96
C THR A 197 19.32 5.33 3.65
N VAL A 198 20.14 4.56 4.35
CA VAL A 198 21.31 5.11 5.07
C VAL A 198 22.31 5.71 4.09
N ALA A 199 22.69 4.97 3.05
CA ALA A 199 23.67 5.42 2.06
C ALA A 199 23.22 6.69 1.32
N LEU A 200 21.96 6.75 0.89
CA LEU A 200 21.43 7.88 0.13
C LEU A 200 21.14 9.09 1.00
N THR A 201 20.72 8.90 2.26
CA THR A 201 20.57 10.01 3.21
C THR A 201 21.91 10.69 3.47
N GLN A 202 23.00 9.91 3.55
CA GLN A 202 24.35 10.45 3.69
C GLN A 202 24.84 11.16 2.42
N ALA A 203 24.51 10.62 1.24
CA ALA A 203 24.92 11.20 -0.04
C ALA A 203 24.09 12.45 -0.42
N PHE A 204 22.81 12.48 -0.05
CA PHE A 204 21.83 13.50 -0.43
C PHE A 204 21.02 13.96 0.78
N PRO A 205 21.64 14.63 1.77
CA PRO A 205 20.98 15.00 3.03
C PRO A 205 19.77 15.91 2.83
N GLU A 206 19.82 16.83 1.86
CA GLU A 206 18.70 17.73 1.52
C GLU A 206 17.48 16.97 0.97
N ALA A 207 17.69 15.77 0.43
CA ALA A 207 16.63 14.90 -0.10
C ALA A 207 16.31 13.72 0.82
N ALA A 208 16.76 13.72 2.09
CA ALA A 208 16.60 12.61 3.03
C ALA A 208 15.16 12.09 3.12
N GLY A 209 14.18 13.01 3.20
CA GLY A 209 12.75 12.66 3.25
C GLY A 209 12.20 12.03 1.96
N SER A 210 12.90 12.18 0.83
CA SER A 210 12.52 11.56 -0.45
C SER A 210 13.26 10.24 -0.67
N VAL A 211 14.56 10.17 -0.40
CA VAL A 211 15.37 8.98 -0.69
C VAL A 211 15.01 7.77 0.17
N VAL A 212 14.44 8.00 1.37
CA VAL A 212 13.85 6.94 2.21
C VAL A 212 12.76 6.14 1.48
N LEU A 213 12.14 6.73 0.45
CA LEU A 213 11.07 6.09 -0.31
C LEU A 213 11.58 5.25 -1.50
N LEU A 214 12.89 5.19 -1.75
CA LEU A 214 13.45 4.49 -2.91
C LEU A 214 13.04 3.01 -2.94
N GLY A 215 13.22 2.29 -1.83
CA GLY A 215 12.87 0.88 -1.75
C GLY A 215 11.39 0.62 -2.00
N PHE A 216 10.51 1.50 -1.49
CA PHE A 216 9.08 1.44 -1.78
C PHE A 216 8.82 1.69 -3.28
N GLY A 217 9.46 2.70 -3.88
CA GLY A 217 9.31 3.03 -5.29
C GLY A 217 9.71 1.89 -6.23
N VAL A 218 10.82 1.21 -5.95
CA VAL A 218 11.26 0.02 -6.71
C VAL A 218 10.26 -1.13 -6.54
N SER A 219 9.87 -1.44 -5.30
CA SER A 219 8.90 -2.50 -5.01
C SER A 219 7.51 -2.25 -5.59
N ALA A 220 7.05 -1.00 -5.63
CA ALA A 220 5.78 -0.64 -6.25
C ALA A 220 5.87 -0.74 -7.78
N THR A 221 6.97 -0.26 -8.38
CA THR A 221 7.22 -0.36 -9.83
C THR A 221 7.21 -1.81 -10.31
N SER A 222 7.79 -2.73 -9.52
CA SER A 222 7.84 -4.14 -9.92
C SER A 222 6.46 -4.77 -10.08
N LEU A 223 5.40 -4.22 -9.46
CA LEU A 223 4.04 -4.74 -9.58
C LEU A 223 3.41 -4.56 -10.97
N VAL A 224 4.04 -3.77 -11.86
CA VAL A 224 3.71 -3.81 -13.29
C VAL A 224 3.85 -5.24 -13.81
N PHE A 225 4.95 -5.92 -13.49
CA PHE A 225 5.19 -7.29 -13.94
C PHE A 225 4.17 -8.26 -13.34
N LEU A 226 3.76 -8.05 -12.07
CA LEU A 226 2.69 -8.87 -11.45
C LEU A 226 1.39 -8.72 -12.21
N THR A 227 1.04 -7.48 -12.59
CA THR A 227 -0.19 -7.22 -13.35
C THR A 227 -0.13 -7.81 -14.75
N LEU A 228 1.07 -7.89 -15.36
CA LEU A 228 1.31 -8.54 -16.64
C LEU A 228 1.45 -10.07 -16.54
N GLY A 229 1.25 -10.66 -15.36
CA GLY A 229 1.20 -12.11 -15.14
C GLY A 229 2.53 -12.76 -14.74
N ALA A 230 3.60 -11.98 -14.53
CA ALA A 230 4.86 -12.51 -14.01
C ALA A 230 4.78 -12.74 -12.49
N ALA A 231 5.41 -13.82 -12.01
CA ALA A 231 5.45 -14.17 -10.59
C ALA A 231 6.49 -13.34 -9.82
N VAL A 232 6.23 -12.04 -9.65
CA VAL A 232 7.09 -11.12 -8.86
C VAL A 232 6.47 -10.83 -7.49
N PRO A 233 7.29 -10.73 -6.42
CA PRO A 233 6.76 -10.56 -5.08
C PRO A 233 6.23 -9.15 -4.80
N VAL A 234 5.30 -9.06 -3.85
CA VAL A 234 4.75 -7.83 -3.31
C VAL A 234 5.55 -7.42 -2.07
N THR A 235 6.50 -6.51 -2.23
CA THR A 235 7.54 -6.22 -1.21
C THR A 235 7.50 -4.81 -0.62
N HIS A 236 6.63 -3.93 -1.12
CA HIS A 236 6.68 -2.49 -0.80
C HIS A 236 6.42 -2.18 0.69
N HIS A 237 5.63 -2.99 1.39
CA HIS A 237 5.46 -2.86 2.85
C HIS A 237 6.71 -3.30 3.64
N MET A 238 7.48 -4.25 3.11
CA MET A 238 8.75 -4.70 3.72
C MET A 238 9.82 -3.62 3.52
N THR A 239 9.94 -3.10 2.30
CA THR A 239 10.96 -2.11 1.95
C THR A 239 10.69 -0.74 2.58
N LEU A 240 9.44 -0.27 2.59
CA LEU A 240 9.09 1.01 3.22
C LEU A 240 9.35 1.01 4.72
N ILE A 241 8.90 -0.03 5.43
CA ILE A 241 9.05 -0.09 6.88
C ILE A 241 10.51 -0.32 7.27
N ALA A 242 11.28 -1.07 6.46
CA ALA A 242 12.72 -1.18 6.69
C ALA A 242 13.46 0.15 6.52
N ALA A 243 13.11 0.90 5.48
CA ALA A 243 13.65 2.23 5.23
C ALA A 243 13.28 3.21 6.36
N LEU A 244 12.02 3.26 6.76
CA LEU A 244 11.53 4.11 7.85
C LEU A 244 12.25 3.81 9.18
N GLY A 245 12.42 2.52 9.51
CA GLY A 245 13.17 2.08 10.68
C GLY A 245 14.63 2.53 10.62
N ALA A 246 15.30 2.33 9.48
CA ALA A 246 16.68 2.75 9.30
C ALA A 246 16.86 4.28 9.40
N ALA A 247 15.98 5.06 8.78
CA ALA A 247 16.03 6.52 8.81
C ALA A 247 15.93 7.08 10.24
N ASN A 248 14.94 6.60 11.02
CA ASN A 248 14.76 7.06 12.39
C ASN A 248 15.92 6.62 13.29
N PHE A 249 16.31 5.34 13.25
CA PHE A 249 17.36 4.82 14.13
C PHE A 249 18.77 5.22 13.72
N LEU A 250 19.00 5.71 12.50
CA LEU A 250 20.26 6.36 12.13
C LEU A 250 20.49 7.60 13.00
N THR A 251 19.46 8.43 13.19
CA THR A 251 19.57 9.64 14.00
C THR A 251 19.75 9.34 15.49
N ILE A 252 19.10 8.28 15.99
CA ILE A 252 19.17 7.86 17.40
C ILE A 252 20.51 7.21 17.72
N THR A 253 20.98 6.30 16.87
CA THR A 253 22.18 5.49 17.17
C THR A 253 23.49 6.11 16.68
N GLY A 254 23.43 7.00 15.68
CA GLY A 254 24.60 7.51 14.97
C GLY A 254 25.40 6.43 14.22
N SER A 255 24.92 5.17 14.19
CA SER A 255 25.63 4.02 13.63
C SER A 255 24.93 3.51 12.37
N PRO A 256 25.54 3.66 11.18
CA PRO A 256 25.00 3.13 9.92
C PRO A 256 24.68 1.63 10.00
N LEU A 257 25.56 0.84 10.61
CA LEU A 257 25.35 -0.60 10.76
C LEU A 257 24.15 -0.90 11.65
N ALA A 258 24.05 -0.24 12.81
CA ALA A 258 22.92 -0.45 13.72
C ALA A 258 21.59 -0.06 13.07
N ALA A 259 21.55 1.09 12.38
CA ALA A 259 20.37 1.56 11.66
C ALA A 259 19.90 0.56 10.59
N VAL A 260 20.84 0.01 9.80
CA VAL A 260 20.51 -1.00 8.77
C VAL A 260 19.95 -2.27 9.40
N LEU A 261 20.57 -2.78 10.47
CA LEU A 261 20.10 -3.99 11.14
C LEU A 261 18.71 -3.80 11.77
N ILE A 262 18.49 -2.67 12.46
CA ILE A 262 17.21 -2.33 13.07
C ILE A 262 16.13 -2.16 12.00
N GLY A 263 16.41 -1.41 10.93
CA GLY A 263 15.49 -1.27 9.80
C GLY A 263 15.14 -2.63 9.19
N THR A 264 16.14 -3.49 8.96
CA THR A 264 15.91 -4.84 8.44
C THR A 264 14.96 -5.64 9.33
N CYS A 265 15.12 -5.59 10.66
CA CYS A 265 14.22 -6.22 11.61
C CYS A 265 12.78 -5.71 11.47
N PHE A 266 12.59 -4.39 11.37
CA PHE A 266 11.26 -3.82 11.13
C PHE A 266 10.66 -4.27 9.79
N GLY A 267 11.48 -4.38 8.74
CA GLY A 267 11.06 -4.95 7.45
C GLY A 267 10.56 -6.38 7.56
N ILE A 268 11.25 -7.24 8.33
CA ILE A 268 10.82 -8.62 8.61
C ILE A 268 9.48 -8.64 9.34
N VAL A 269 9.33 -7.84 10.39
CA VAL A 269 8.06 -7.75 11.13
C VAL A 269 6.94 -7.27 10.22
N SER A 270 7.20 -6.30 9.34
CA SER A 270 6.22 -5.82 8.35
C SER A 270 5.79 -6.92 7.37
N GLY A 271 6.73 -7.71 6.85
CA GLY A 271 6.39 -8.84 5.97
C GLY A 271 5.52 -9.90 6.65
N LEU A 272 5.82 -10.21 7.91
CA LEU A 272 5.00 -11.11 8.73
C LEU A 272 3.62 -10.50 9.03
N ALA A 273 3.55 -9.19 9.29
CA ALA A 273 2.28 -8.49 9.46
C ALA A 273 1.44 -8.54 8.18
N GLY A 274 2.05 -8.35 7.00
CA GLY A 274 1.36 -8.47 5.71
C GLY A 274 0.76 -9.86 5.50
N GLU A 275 1.51 -10.91 5.81
CA GLU A 275 1.00 -12.28 5.77
C GLU A 275 -0.14 -12.51 6.78
N ALA A 276 -0.02 -11.97 8.00
CA ALA A 276 -1.06 -12.07 9.02
C ALA A 276 -2.36 -11.36 8.60
N PHE A 277 -2.26 -10.14 8.05
CA PHE A 277 -3.44 -9.40 7.57
C PHE A 277 -4.04 -10.01 6.31
N SER A 278 -3.21 -10.59 5.44
CA SER A 278 -3.69 -11.37 4.30
C SER A 278 -4.60 -12.50 4.78
N ARG A 279 -4.12 -13.26 5.76
CA ARG A 279 -4.88 -14.34 6.38
C ARG A 279 -6.14 -13.86 7.11
N LEU A 280 -6.05 -12.73 7.82
CA LEU A 280 -7.14 -12.19 8.63
C LEU A 280 -8.36 -11.78 7.81
N TRP A 281 -8.15 -11.06 6.70
CA TRP A 281 -9.27 -10.52 5.94
C TRP A 281 -9.15 -10.61 4.42
N GLN A 282 -7.98 -10.83 3.83
CA GLN A 282 -7.88 -10.87 2.37
C GLN A 282 -8.31 -12.22 1.81
N ILE A 283 -7.68 -13.31 2.24
CA ILE A 283 -7.80 -14.61 1.56
C ILE A 283 -9.21 -15.21 1.62
N ARG A 284 -9.99 -14.88 2.67
CA ARG A 284 -11.38 -15.34 2.82
C ARG A 284 -12.42 -14.30 2.42
N GLY A 285 -11.97 -13.09 2.11
CA GLY A 285 -12.83 -11.98 1.72
C GLY A 285 -13.32 -12.11 0.29
N ASP A 286 -14.49 -11.53 0.02
CA ASP A 286 -15.08 -11.48 -1.31
C ASP A 286 -14.91 -10.16 -2.08
N THR A 287 -14.01 -9.31 -1.58
CA THR A 287 -13.49 -8.08 -2.20
C THR A 287 -12.02 -7.93 -1.81
N HIS A 288 -11.32 -6.88 -2.23
CA HIS A 288 -9.93 -6.64 -1.81
C HIS A 288 -9.83 -5.76 -0.56
N VAL A 289 -9.14 -6.23 0.48
CA VAL A 289 -8.63 -5.41 1.60
C VAL A 289 -7.14 -5.66 1.69
N ASP A 290 -6.37 -4.61 1.41
CA ASP A 290 -4.98 -4.72 0.98
C ASP A 290 -4.02 -5.15 2.10
N PRO A 291 -3.40 -6.35 2.04
CA PRO A 291 -2.49 -6.80 3.09
C PRO A 291 -1.25 -5.92 3.29
N PRO A 292 -0.58 -5.42 2.24
CA PRO A 292 0.53 -4.49 2.39
C PRO A 292 0.15 -3.18 3.11
N ALA A 293 -0.92 -2.51 2.70
CA ALA A 293 -1.41 -1.30 3.39
C ALA A 293 -1.75 -1.60 4.85
N SER A 294 -2.35 -2.77 5.10
CA SER A 294 -2.66 -3.27 6.44
C SER A 294 -1.43 -3.47 7.32
N ALA A 295 -0.26 -3.75 6.72
CA ALA A 295 1.01 -3.83 7.43
C ALA A 295 1.69 -2.46 7.58
N ILE A 296 1.66 -1.61 6.55
CA ILE A 296 2.37 -0.32 6.52
C ILE A 296 1.87 0.62 7.63
N TRP A 297 0.56 0.86 7.72
CA TRP A 297 0.06 1.88 8.64
C TRP A 297 0.32 1.56 10.13
N PRO A 298 0.10 0.33 10.65
CA PRO A 298 0.39 0.04 12.05
C PRO A 298 1.89 -0.09 12.28
N MET A 299 2.66 -0.60 11.32
CA MET A 299 4.12 -0.71 11.48
C MET A 299 4.79 0.67 11.47
N THR A 300 4.24 1.64 10.74
CA THR A 300 4.65 3.04 10.83
C THR A 300 4.45 3.58 12.24
N VAL A 301 3.27 3.33 12.84
CA VAL A 301 3.00 3.67 14.25
C VAL A 301 4.01 2.99 15.17
N VAL A 302 4.28 1.70 14.99
CA VAL A 302 5.25 0.96 15.81
C VAL A 302 6.65 1.55 15.70
N VAL A 303 7.15 1.81 14.50
CA VAL A 303 8.49 2.39 14.29
C VAL A 303 8.59 3.76 14.96
N LEU A 304 7.64 4.65 14.70
CA LEU A 304 7.68 6.02 15.23
C LEU A 304 7.45 6.06 16.74
N ALA A 305 6.57 5.22 17.27
CA ALA A 305 6.35 5.12 18.71
C ALA A 305 7.59 4.61 19.45
N ILE A 306 8.28 3.59 18.92
CA ILE A 306 9.51 3.08 19.54
C ILE A 306 10.64 4.10 19.39
N ALA A 307 10.79 4.72 18.22
CA ALA A 307 11.80 5.76 17.99
C ALA A 307 11.62 6.95 18.96
N GLY A 308 10.38 7.37 19.22
CA GLY A 308 10.07 8.47 20.15
C GLY A 308 10.30 8.18 21.64
N LEU A 309 10.79 6.98 22.00
CA LEU A 309 11.21 6.63 23.37
C LEU A 309 12.67 6.98 23.67
N PHE A 310 13.44 7.41 22.67
CA PHE A 310 14.86 7.76 22.76
C PHE A 310 15.07 9.25 22.52
#